data_AF-A0A517TNA6-F1
#
_entry.id   AF-A0A517TNA6-F1
#
_cell.length_a   1.000
_cell.length_b   1.000
_cell.length_c   1.000
_cell.angle_alpha   90.00
_cell.angle_beta   90.00
_cell.angle_gamma   90.00
#
_symmetry.space_group_name_H-M   'P 1'
#
loop_
_entity.id
_entity.type
_entity.pdbx_description
1 polymer ?
#
loop_
_entity_poly.entity_id
_entity_poly.type
_entity_poly.pdbx_seq_one_letter_code
_entity_poly.pdbx_strand_id
1 'polypeptide(L)'
;MPNHFHTVLSVPGDPEPRRLLIDLKAYGSRALNREFGEPNSGRWWTANGSKRKLPDQQAVATAVNYALHKQPNPLIVWPSKRPGGEPKT
;
A
#
# COMPACT_ATOMS: atom_id res chain seq x y z
N MET A 1 5.21 1.46 15.35
CA MET A 1 3.95 2.06 15.84
C MET A 1 2.87 1.84 14.80
N PRO A 2 1.63 1.54 15.19
CA PRO A 2 0.52 1.28 14.28
C PRO A 2 -0.06 2.58 13.70
N ASN A 3 0.77 3.37 13.03
CA ASN A 3 0.43 4.70 12.53
C ASN A 3 0.71 4.88 11.03
N HIS A 4 1.10 3.82 10.33
CA HIS A 4 1.34 3.81 8.90
C HIS A 4 1.14 2.41 8.34
N PHE A 5 1.01 2.32 7.02
CA PHE A 5 0.97 1.05 6.29
C PHE A 5 1.93 1.11 5.11
N HIS A 6 2.34 -0.07 4.63
CA HIS A 6 3.13 -0.23 3.40
C HIS A 6 2.30 -0.99 2.39
N THR A 7 2.41 -0.61 1.12
CA THR A 7 1.77 -1.35 0.03
C THR A 7 2.71 -1.42 -1.17
N VAL A 8 2.71 -2.56 -1.85
CA VAL A 8 3.44 -2.80 -3.09
C VAL A 8 2.39 -3.17 -4.13
N LEU A 9 2.33 -2.40 -5.21
CA LEU A 9 1.26 -2.45 -6.19
C LEU A 9 1.85 -2.54 -7.60
N SER A 10 1.22 -3.35 -8.45
CA SER A 10 1.38 -3.28 -9.90
C SER A 10 0.09 -2.71 -10.49
N VAL A 11 0.21 -1.68 -11.32
CA VAL A 11 -0.95 -0.97 -11.89
C VAL A 11 -0.78 -0.92 -13.40
N PRO A 12 -1.78 -1.36 -14.19
CA PRO A 12 -1.75 -1.24 -15.64
C PRO A 12 -1.51 0.21 -16.08
N GLY A 13 -0.67 0.39 -17.10
CA GLY A 13 -0.27 1.71 -17.60
C GLY A 13 0.80 2.43 -16.76
N ASP A 14 1.28 1.81 -15.67
CA ASP A 14 2.42 2.27 -14.87
C ASP A 14 2.40 3.78 -14.52
N PRO A 15 1.31 4.27 -13.90
CA PRO A 15 1.15 5.69 -13.61
C PRO A 15 2.20 6.20 -12.62
N GLU A 16 2.37 7.53 -12.60
CA GLU A 16 3.29 8.19 -11.68
C GLU A 16 2.96 7.86 -10.20
N PRO A 17 3.95 7.49 -9.36
CA PRO A 17 3.71 7.11 -7.96
C PRO A 17 2.99 8.17 -7.14
N ARG A 18 3.12 9.45 -7.53
CA ARG A 18 2.39 10.55 -6.89
C ARG A 18 0.88 10.43 -7.07
N ARG A 19 0.40 10.01 -8.24
CA ARG A 19 -1.04 9.81 -8.47
C ARG A 19 -1.57 8.65 -7.63
N LEU A 20 -0.86 7.53 -7.62
CA LEU A 20 -1.24 6.37 -6.79
C LEU A 20 -1.33 6.73 -5.31
N LEU A 21 -0.39 7.51 -4.78
CA LEU A 21 -0.44 7.96 -3.38
C LEU A 21 -1.66 8.84 -3.08
N ILE A 22 -2.03 9.74 -4.01
CA ILE A 22 -3.22 10.60 -3.87
C ILE A 22 -4.48 9.73 -3.85
N ASP A 23 -4.60 8.79 -4.78
CA ASP A 23 -5.77 7.92 -4.89
C ASP A 23 -5.91 7.02 -3.65
N LEU A 24 -4.83 6.38 -3.20
CA LEU A 24 -4.83 5.57 -1.98
C LEU A 24 -5.31 6.36 -0.76
N LYS A 25 -4.81 7.58 -0.58
CA LYS A 25 -5.25 8.45 0.52
C LYS A 25 -6.71 8.86 0.38
N ALA A 26 -7.15 9.24 -0.82
CA ALA A 26 -8.52 9.69 -1.06
C ALA A 26 -9.55 8.56 -0.87
N TYR A 27 -9.28 7.36 -1.41
CA TYR A 27 -10.13 6.18 -1.21
C TYR A 27 -10.10 5.72 0.25
N GLY A 28 -8.92 5.70 0.87
CA GLY A 28 -8.75 5.37 2.28
C GLY A 28 -9.53 6.32 3.19
N SER A 29 -9.41 7.63 3.00
CA SER A 29 -10.17 8.63 3.77
C SER A 29 -11.67 8.45 3.61
N ARG A 30 -12.17 8.16 2.39
CA ARG A 30 -13.59 7.93 2.17
C ARG A 30 -14.10 6.69 2.90
N ALA A 31 -13.33 5.60 2.88
CA ALA A 31 -13.70 4.39 3.61
C ALA A 31 -13.68 4.63 5.13
N LEU A 32 -12.63 5.26 5.64
CA LEU A 32 -12.49 5.57 7.07
C LEU A 32 -13.54 6.57 7.55
N ASN A 33 -13.84 7.61 6.78
CA ASN A 33 -14.92 8.56 7.12
C ASN A 33 -16.28 7.89 7.20
N ARG A 34 -16.56 6.95 6.29
CA ARG A 34 -17.84 6.22 6.31
C ARG A 34 -17.97 5.33 7.54
N GLU A 35 -16.87 4.71 7.97
CA GLU A 35 -16.87 3.77 9.10
C GLU A 35 -16.77 4.47 10.46
N PHE A 36 -15.94 5.53 10.56
CA PHE A 36 -15.53 6.11 11.83
C PHE A 36 -15.82 7.61 11.96
N GLY A 37 -16.34 8.26 10.91
CA GLY A 37 -16.52 9.71 10.88
C GLY A 37 -15.21 10.49 10.66
N GLU A 38 -15.24 11.80 10.93
CA GLU A 38 -14.05 12.65 10.83
C GLU A 38 -13.12 12.42 12.03
N PRO A 39 -11.80 12.24 11.83
CA PRO A 39 -10.88 12.07 12.95
C PRO A 39 -10.68 13.39 13.69
N ASN A 40 -10.35 13.33 14.98
CA ASN A 40 -10.08 14.54 15.80
C ASN A 40 -8.96 15.44 15.24
N SER A 41 -8.05 14.88 14.43
CA SER A 41 -7.00 15.61 13.73
C SER A 41 -7.49 16.37 12.48
N GLY A 42 -8.77 16.24 12.11
CA GLY A 42 -9.40 16.74 10.88
C GLY A 42 -8.99 15.98 9.61
N ARG A 43 -7.85 15.28 9.61
CA ARG A 43 -7.37 14.46 8.47
C ARG A 43 -6.77 13.14 8.92
N TRP A 44 -7.08 12.07 8.19
CA TRP A 44 -6.51 10.73 8.39
C TRP A 44 -5.03 10.62 8.01
N TRP A 45 -4.60 11.42 7.03
CA TRP A 45 -3.26 11.32 6.46
C TRP A 45 -2.51 12.65 6.57
N THR A 46 -1.20 12.56 6.78
CA THR A 46 -0.29 13.70 6.56
C THR A 46 -0.30 14.13 5.09
N ALA A 47 0.16 15.34 4.80
CA ALA A 47 0.23 15.85 3.42
C ALA A 47 1.09 14.94 2.52
N ASN A 48 2.28 14.55 3.00
CA ASN A 48 3.23 13.74 2.26
C ASN A 48 3.14 12.24 2.60
N GLY A 49 3.85 11.43 1.83
CA GLY A 49 3.99 9.99 2.04
C GLY A 49 5.14 9.44 1.21
N SER A 50 5.78 8.38 1.71
CA SER A 50 6.83 7.67 0.97
C SER A 50 6.23 7.01 -0.27
N LYS A 51 6.96 7.10 -1.38
CA LYS A 51 6.58 6.50 -2.67
C LYS A 51 7.86 6.23 -3.45
N ARG A 52 7.94 5.06 -4.09
CA ARG A 52 9.10 4.63 -4.87
C ARG A 52 8.64 3.76 -6.03
N LYS A 53 9.11 4.08 -7.24
CA LYS A 53 8.91 3.24 -8.42
C LYS A 53 9.90 2.08 -8.38
N LEU A 54 9.43 0.87 -8.65
CA LEU A 54 10.23 -0.35 -8.62
C LEU A 54 10.49 -0.76 -10.08
N PRO A 55 11.73 -0.62 -10.57
CA PRO A 55 12.01 -0.68 -12.01
C PRO A 55 11.96 -2.10 -12.58
N ASP A 56 12.12 -3.12 -11.74
CA ASP A 56 12.24 -4.51 -12.18
C ASP A 56 11.66 -5.49 -11.14
N GLN A 57 11.60 -6.76 -11.52
CA GLN A 57 11.06 -7.84 -10.69
C GLN A 57 11.89 -8.07 -9.41
N GLN A 58 13.20 -7.82 -9.44
CA GLN A 58 14.05 -7.98 -8.26
C GLN A 58 13.76 -6.89 -7.22
N ALA A 59 13.55 -5.65 -7.67
CA ALA A 59 13.13 -4.53 -6.83
C ALA A 59 11.74 -4.77 -6.23
N VAL A 60 10.80 -5.33 -7.02
CA VAL A 60 9.48 -5.77 -6.53
C VAL A 60 9.63 -6.85 -5.45
N ALA A 61 10.36 -7.92 -5.72
CA ALA A 61 10.56 -9.02 -4.76
C ALA A 61 11.20 -8.52 -3.46
N THR A 62 12.19 -7.62 -3.57
CA THR A 62 12.86 -7.00 -2.41
C THR A 62 11.90 -6.15 -1.59
N ALA A 63 11.04 -5.36 -2.24
CA ALA A 63 10.04 -4.54 -1.56
C ALA A 63 8.96 -5.39 -0.87
N VAL A 64 8.49 -6.46 -1.52
CA VAL A 64 7.54 -7.42 -0.94
C VAL A 64 8.16 -8.09 0.29
N ASN A 65 9.38 -8.61 0.18
CA ASN A 65 10.09 -9.23 1.30
C ASN A 65 10.27 -8.26 2.47
N TYR A 66 10.58 -6.99 2.18
CA TYR A 66 10.68 -5.96 3.20
C TYR A 66 9.34 -5.73 3.92
N ALA A 67 8.25 -5.55 3.17
CA ALA A 67 6.93 -5.30 3.73
C ALA A 67 6.42 -6.47 4.58
N LEU A 68 6.66 -7.72 4.13
CA LEU A 68 6.15 -8.92 4.80
C LEU A 68 7.02 -9.37 5.98
N HIS A 69 8.34 -9.21 5.91
CA HIS A 69 9.26 -9.91 6.83
C HIS A 69 10.24 -8.99 7.56
N LYS A 70 10.41 -7.74 7.13
CA LYS A 70 11.38 -6.81 7.74
C LYS A 70 10.74 -5.61 8.42
N GLN A 71 9.43 -5.39 8.24
CA GLN A 71 8.72 -4.37 8.99
C GLN A 71 8.69 -4.74 10.48
N PRO A 72 9.10 -3.85 11.39
CA PRO A 72 9.05 -4.13 12.82
C PRO A 72 7.60 -4.07 13.32
N ASN A 73 7.16 -5.11 14.02
CA ASN A 73 5.86 -5.21 14.69
C ASN A 73 4.66 -4.88 13.76
N PRO A 74 4.49 -5.60 12.64
CA PRO A 74 3.34 -5.39 11.77
C PRO A 74 2.07 -5.82 12.50
N LEU A 75 1.02 -4.99 12.46
CA LEU A 75 -0.28 -5.38 13.01
C LEU A 75 -0.92 -6.53 12.20
N ILE A 76 -0.76 -6.47 10.88
CA ILE A 76 -1.31 -7.43 9.94
C ILE A 76 -0.53 -7.34 8.63
N VAL A 77 -0.37 -8.48 7.96
CA VAL A 77 0.29 -8.59 6.66
C VAL A 77 -0.62 -9.35 5.69
N TRP A 78 -0.63 -8.92 4.43
CA TRP A 78 -1.35 -9.61 3.35
C TRP A 78 -0.37 -9.99 2.25
N PRO A 79 0.10 -11.25 2.20
CA PRO A 79 0.92 -11.72 1.10
C PRO A 79 0.09 -11.75 -0.19
N SER A 80 0.66 -11.28 -1.30
CA SER A 80 0.02 -11.50 -2.59
C SER A 80 0.01 -13.00 -2.89
N LYS A 81 -1.13 -13.53 -3.34
CA LYS A 81 -1.11 -14.80 -4.07
C LYS A 81 -0.30 -14.53 -5.33
N ARG A 82 0.84 -15.21 -5.51
CA ARG A 82 1.68 -15.04 -6.71
C ARG A 82 0.80 -15.05 -7.98
N PRO A 83 0.90 -14.07 -8.88
CA PRO A 83 0.42 -14.27 -10.25
C PRO A 83 1.37 -15.29 -10.88
N GLY A 84 0.93 -16.54 -10.98
CA GLY A 84 1.76 -17.68 -11.42
C GLY A 84 1.27 -19.05 -10.94
N GLY A 85 0.26 -19.10 -10.06
CA GLY A 85 -0.57 -20.29 -9.95
C GLY A 85 -1.71 -20.19 -10.95
N GLU A 86 -1.53 -20.74 -12.15
CA GLU A 86 -2.69 -21.04 -13.00
C GLU A 86 -3.68 -21.89 -12.19
N PRO A 87 -5.00 -21.62 -12.27
CA PRO A 87 -5.97 -22.59 -11.79
C PRO A 87 -5.75 -23.87 -12.60
N LYS A 88 -5.32 -24.95 -11.92
CA LYS A 88 -5.41 -26.28 -12.50
C LYS A 88 -6.89 -26.54 -12.79
N THR A 89 -7.20 -26.71 -14.07
CA THR A 89 -8.46 -27.25 -14.58
C THR A 89 -8.82 -28.55 -13.90
#